data_AF-A0A816GUW0-F1
#
_entry.id   AF-A0A816GUW0-F1
#
_cell.length_a   1.000
_cell.length_b   1.000
_cell.length_c   1.000
_cell.angle_alpha   90.00
_cell.angle_beta   90.00
_cell.angle_gamma   90.00
#
_symmetry.space_group_name_H-M   'P 1'
#
loop_
_entity.id
_entity.type
_entity.pdbx_description
1 polymer ?
#
loop_
_entity_poly.entity_id
_entity_poly.type
_entity_poly.pdbx_seq_one_letter_code
_entity_poly.pdbx_strand_id
1 'polypeptide(L)'
;YLPYYESIQEHSSKSFDEICENLSRLIQSQELQPGFPLWTSKLQQFISLYGYSFTKTDHLKLIHFYLAILSIKTLNYINAQICFNMLSQLLRKTYLITRQDLTVDWHILYSWAKLVLFNHDESYSLVALPKNIDNSLLFCIRSCRPYFSDTATQEILDEFRPCLCPFDTVCGDVMSYWDVFLPVHLPKELHHQGFKLWLPEFLDIWDTVCNNPEWEQSLINLFSFLAWCNIGYIDWQSWLPRIFTRILKNLSLPVGSTELPEPTRRYSISVVATWIVAMMGNNSACIGYLRDLVAAIRIFYHPSNTGEFQGELINFLSMLAQTFVDRVYLERSSHAVWYFNPSESHRLTENDITDFVNCLKECAFISIFNKDHLELAVETCYYLSQLRPELIVPPLVELFFSSIDNLTEPHRFLSIVTCLTGLNRQIVRQTADFVQGQTYVLPLLMSVLPGIDS
;
A
#
# COMPACT_ATOMS: atom_id res chain seq x y z
N TYR A 1 -13.14 20.05 -19.22
CA TYR A 1 -13.96 21.12 -18.61
C TYR A 1 -13.36 22.52 -18.72
N LEU A 2 -12.15 22.70 -19.28
CA LEU A 2 -11.62 24.06 -19.50
C LEU A 2 -12.28 24.71 -20.73
N PRO A 3 -12.55 26.02 -20.71
CA PRO A 3 -13.23 26.73 -21.80
C PRO A 3 -12.40 26.80 -23.09
N TYR A 4 -11.10 26.47 -23.03
CA TYR A 4 -10.16 26.43 -24.14
C TYR A 4 -9.62 25.00 -24.37
N TYR A 5 -10.51 24.00 -24.29
CA TYR A 5 -10.16 22.58 -24.45
C TYR A 5 -9.53 22.25 -25.80
N GLU A 6 -10.07 22.81 -26.90
CA GLU A 6 -9.58 22.52 -28.25
C GLU A 6 -8.13 23.00 -28.45
N SER A 7 -7.80 24.19 -27.96
CA SER A 7 -6.42 24.70 -28.04
C SER A 7 -5.47 23.88 -27.16
N ILE A 8 -5.92 23.41 -25.99
CA ILE A 8 -5.15 22.49 -25.14
C ILE A 8 -4.82 21.20 -25.88
N GLN A 9 -5.79 20.63 -26.60
CA GLN A 9 -5.58 19.37 -27.32
C GLN A 9 -4.54 19.53 -28.44
N GLU A 10 -4.62 20.62 -29.20
CA GLU A 10 -3.62 20.93 -30.24
C GLU A 10 -2.23 21.19 -29.65
N HIS A 11 -2.16 21.97 -28.56
CA HIS A 11 -0.90 22.23 -27.85
C HIS A 11 -0.30 20.96 -27.25
N SER A 12 -1.13 20.07 -26.70
CA SER A 12 -0.69 18.78 -26.16
C SER A 12 -0.06 17.91 -27.25
N SER A 13 -0.71 17.77 -28.42
CA SER A 13 -0.14 16.99 -29.52
C SER A 13 1.21 17.56 -29.97
N LYS A 14 1.28 18.87 -30.22
CA LYS A 14 2.53 19.53 -30.66
C LYS A 14 3.64 19.38 -29.63
N SER A 15 3.32 19.55 -28.35
CA SER A 15 4.30 19.43 -27.27
C SER A 15 4.82 17.99 -27.13
N PHE A 16 3.95 17.00 -27.30
CA PHE A 16 4.34 15.60 -27.26
C PHE A 16 5.26 15.23 -28.43
N ASP A 17 4.92 15.69 -29.64
CA ASP A 17 5.74 15.48 -30.84
C ASP A 17 7.12 16.10 -30.68
N GLU A 18 7.20 17.33 -30.16
CA GLU A 18 8.47 18.01 -29.86
C GLU A 18 9.31 17.21 -28.85
N ILE A 19 8.69 16.69 -27.79
CA ILE A 19 9.40 15.86 -26.79
C ILE A 19 9.95 14.59 -27.43
N CYS A 20 9.13 13.87 -28.21
CA CYS A 20 9.52 12.62 -28.86
C CYS A 20 10.63 12.83 -29.89
N GLU A 21 10.54 13.89 -30.69
CA GLU A 21 11.55 14.24 -31.69
C GLU A 21 12.90 14.52 -31.02
N ASN A 22 12.92 15.33 -29.97
CA ASN A 22 14.16 15.68 -29.30
C ASN A 22 14.74 14.52 -28.49
N LEU A 23 13.92 13.70 -27.83
CA LEU A 23 14.39 12.45 -27.20
C LEU A 23 15.04 11.51 -28.21
N SER A 24 14.46 11.39 -29.41
CA SER A 24 15.01 10.56 -30.49
C SER A 24 16.34 11.12 -31.02
N ARG A 25 16.43 12.44 -31.21
CA ARG A 25 17.66 13.12 -31.67
C ARG A 25 18.84 12.91 -30.71
N LEU A 26 18.60 12.88 -29.40
CA LEU A 26 19.65 12.66 -28.39
C LEU A 26 20.29 11.26 -28.49
N ILE A 27 19.50 10.25 -28.84
CA ILE A 27 20.05 8.91 -29.08
C ILE A 27 20.87 8.90 -30.37
N GLN A 28 20.37 9.54 -31.43
CA GLN A 28 21.07 9.62 -32.71
C GLN A 28 22.41 10.35 -32.58
N SER A 29 22.48 11.40 -31.76
CA SER A 29 23.73 12.14 -31.52
C SER A 29 24.68 11.44 -30.54
N GLN A 30 24.25 10.38 -29.86
CA GLN A 30 24.97 9.70 -28.77
C GLN A 30 25.35 10.62 -27.59
N GLU A 31 24.82 11.83 -27.54
CA GLU A 31 25.08 12.82 -26.50
C GLU A 31 23.85 12.94 -25.59
N LEU A 32 23.85 12.14 -24.51
CA LEU A 32 22.77 12.18 -23.53
C LEU A 32 22.80 13.45 -22.66
N GLN A 33 23.96 14.08 -22.49
CA GLN A 33 24.09 15.27 -21.64
C GLN A 33 24.32 16.51 -22.50
N PRO A 34 23.65 17.65 -22.21
CA PRO A 34 22.70 17.92 -21.12
C PRO A 34 21.22 17.62 -21.47
N GLY A 35 20.94 17.15 -22.69
CA GLY A 35 19.58 17.11 -23.22
C GLY A 35 18.65 16.07 -22.57
N PHE A 36 19.15 14.89 -22.21
CA PHE A 36 18.31 13.79 -21.73
C PHE A 36 17.57 14.13 -20.42
N PRO A 37 18.22 14.69 -19.38
CA PRO A 37 17.51 15.17 -18.20
C PRO A 37 16.45 16.24 -18.51
N LEU A 38 16.77 17.18 -19.42
CA LEU A 38 15.87 18.28 -19.79
C LEU A 38 14.59 17.75 -20.45
N TRP A 39 14.72 16.91 -21.47
CA TRP A 39 13.57 16.40 -22.22
C TRP A 39 12.77 15.36 -21.43
N THR A 40 13.42 14.58 -20.56
CA THR A 40 12.70 13.71 -19.62
C THR A 40 11.92 14.53 -18.60
N SER A 41 12.48 15.63 -18.08
CA SER A 41 11.74 16.56 -17.19
C SER A 41 10.54 17.21 -17.90
N LYS A 42 10.69 17.62 -19.17
CA LYS A 42 9.57 18.09 -20.00
C LYS A 42 8.49 17.01 -20.17
N LEU A 43 8.86 15.74 -20.34
CA LEU A 43 7.91 14.62 -20.39
C LEU A 43 7.19 14.42 -19.04
N GLN A 44 7.88 14.53 -17.90
CA GLN A 44 7.26 14.47 -16.57
C GLN A 44 6.21 15.58 -16.40
N GLN A 45 6.56 16.81 -16.81
CA GLN A 45 5.66 17.96 -16.79
C GLN A 45 4.47 17.75 -17.72
N PHE A 46 4.71 17.23 -18.93
CA PHE A 46 3.66 16.88 -19.87
C PHE A 46 2.65 15.90 -19.24
N ILE A 47 3.13 14.81 -18.62
CA ILE A 47 2.26 13.83 -17.95
C ILE A 47 1.52 14.46 -16.76
N SER A 48 2.16 15.37 -16.03
CA SER A 48 1.52 16.07 -14.92
C SER A 48 0.42 17.03 -15.38
N LEU A 49 0.58 17.69 -16.52
CA LEU A 49 -0.35 18.70 -17.05
C LEU A 49 -1.49 18.07 -17.85
N TYR A 50 -1.16 17.14 -18.74
CA TYR A 50 -2.08 16.56 -19.73
C TYR A 50 -2.43 15.10 -19.45
N GLY A 51 -1.83 14.48 -18.42
CA GLY A 51 -1.96 13.04 -18.22
C GLY A 51 -1.28 12.24 -19.32
N TYR A 52 -1.83 11.06 -19.62
CA TYR A 52 -1.29 10.15 -20.63
C TYR A 52 -1.92 10.46 -21.99
N SER A 53 -1.84 11.73 -22.41
CA SER A 53 -2.42 12.22 -23.67
C SER A 53 -1.56 11.82 -24.88
N PHE A 54 -1.31 10.53 -25.03
CA PHE A 54 -0.60 9.90 -26.14
C PHE A 54 -1.18 8.50 -26.40
N THR A 55 -0.88 7.92 -27.56
CA THR A 55 -1.44 6.62 -27.94
C THR A 55 -0.82 5.49 -27.11
N LYS A 56 -1.53 4.35 -26.99
CA LYS A 56 -0.98 3.14 -26.33
C LYS A 56 0.33 2.68 -26.98
N THR A 57 0.42 2.79 -28.31
CA THR A 57 1.63 2.45 -29.06
C THR A 57 2.80 3.35 -28.67
N ASP A 58 2.57 4.66 -28.53
CA ASP A 58 3.63 5.59 -28.12
C ASP A 58 4.00 5.42 -26.65
N HIS A 59 3.04 5.08 -25.79
CA HIS A 59 3.29 4.70 -24.39
C HIS A 59 4.26 3.52 -24.31
N LEU A 60 4.02 2.44 -25.06
CA LEU A 60 4.90 1.28 -25.11
C LEU A 60 6.28 1.64 -25.65
N LYS A 61 6.35 2.47 -26.72
CA LYS A 61 7.63 2.96 -27.24
C LYS A 61 8.43 3.74 -26.19
N LEU A 62 7.79 4.61 -25.41
CA LEU A 62 8.45 5.35 -24.33
C LEU A 62 9.01 4.39 -23.26
N ILE A 63 8.23 3.38 -22.86
CA ILE A 63 8.70 2.39 -21.88
C ILE A 63 9.92 1.63 -22.41
N HIS A 64 9.84 1.11 -23.64
CA HIS A 64 10.97 0.43 -24.27
C HIS A 64 12.17 1.35 -24.47
N PHE A 65 11.96 2.63 -24.78
CA PHE A 65 13.01 3.64 -24.88
C PHE A 65 13.78 3.79 -23.56
N TYR A 66 13.09 3.97 -22.43
CA TYR A 66 13.76 4.10 -21.14
C TYR A 66 14.42 2.80 -20.67
N LEU A 67 13.85 1.62 -20.96
CA LEU A 67 14.51 0.33 -20.72
C LEU A 67 15.77 0.13 -21.56
N ALA A 68 15.75 0.56 -22.82
CA ALA A 68 16.91 0.50 -23.70
C ALA A 68 18.04 1.42 -23.22
N ILE A 69 17.71 2.61 -22.71
CA ILE A 69 18.71 3.52 -22.10
C ILE A 69 19.34 2.87 -20.87
N LEU A 70 18.55 2.24 -20.00
CA LEU A 70 19.07 1.51 -18.83
C LEU A 70 20.00 0.35 -19.21
N SER A 71 19.91 -0.16 -20.44
CA SER A 71 20.78 -1.24 -20.93
C SER A 71 22.16 -0.74 -21.40
N ILE A 72 22.38 0.57 -21.44
CA ILE A 72 23.67 1.17 -21.81
C ILE A 72 24.68 0.99 -20.66
N LYS A 73 25.75 0.22 -20.90
CA LYS A 73 26.77 -0.11 -19.89
C LYS A 73 27.50 1.10 -19.29
N THR A 74 27.63 2.19 -20.06
CA THR A 74 28.33 3.41 -19.65
C THR A 74 27.38 4.49 -19.12
N LEU A 75 26.12 4.16 -18.87
CA LEU A 75 25.14 5.11 -18.36
C LEU A 75 25.53 5.56 -16.94
N ASN A 76 25.49 6.87 -16.70
CA ASN A 76 25.75 7.40 -15.36
C ASN A 76 24.54 7.19 -14.42
N TYR A 77 24.80 7.17 -13.11
CA TYR A 77 23.78 6.94 -12.08
C TYR A 77 22.66 7.98 -12.07
N ILE A 78 22.95 9.24 -12.44
CA ILE A 78 21.95 10.32 -12.49
C ILE A 78 20.92 10.03 -13.59
N ASN A 79 21.37 9.67 -14.79
CA ASN A 79 20.49 9.32 -15.89
C ASN A 79 19.73 8.02 -15.60
N ALA A 80 20.35 7.06 -14.92
CA ALA A 80 19.67 5.84 -14.47
C ALA A 80 18.53 6.16 -13.50
N GLN A 81 18.76 7.02 -12.50
CA GLN A 81 17.73 7.47 -11.57
C GLN A 81 16.57 8.18 -12.28
N ILE A 82 16.88 9.01 -13.29
CA ILE A 82 15.87 9.65 -14.14
C ILE A 82 15.02 8.61 -14.87
N CYS A 83 15.65 7.55 -15.42
CA CYS A 83 14.94 6.44 -16.06
C CYS A 83 14.05 5.68 -15.05
N PHE A 84 14.55 5.39 -13.85
CA PHE A 84 13.78 4.69 -12.82
C PHE A 84 12.50 5.45 -12.44
N ASN A 85 12.63 6.77 -12.23
CA ASN A 85 11.50 7.63 -11.91
C ASN A 85 10.50 7.73 -13.06
N MET A 86 11.00 7.86 -14.30
CA MET A 86 10.15 7.94 -15.48
C MET A 86 9.41 6.63 -15.76
N LEU A 87 10.09 5.48 -15.67
CA LEU A 87 9.47 4.17 -15.81
C LEU A 87 8.41 3.92 -14.73
N SER A 88 8.71 4.28 -13.48
CA SER A 88 7.73 4.22 -12.38
C SER A 88 6.51 5.09 -12.68
N GLN A 89 6.71 6.29 -13.22
CA GLN A 89 5.61 7.17 -13.62
C GLN A 89 4.81 6.55 -14.76
N LEU A 90 5.44 6.07 -15.84
CA LEU A 90 4.78 5.49 -17.01
C LEU A 90 4.02 4.20 -16.70
N LEU A 91 4.48 3.40 -15.76
CA LEU A 91 3.89 2.11 -15.38
C LEU A 91 2.92 2.19 -14.19
N ARG A 92 2.77 3.37 -13.57
CA ARG A 92 1.90 3.59 -12.39
C ARG A 92 0.43 3.19 -12.64
N LYS A 93 -0.08 3.45 -13.84
CA LYS A 93 -1.48 3.16 -14.20
C LYS A 93 -1.58 1.80 -14.89
N THR A 94 -1.63 0.74 -14.10
CA THR A 94 -1.65 -0.66 -14.57
C THR A 94 -2.85 -1.01 -15.44
N TYR A 95 -3.95 -0.24 -15.40
CA TYR A 95 -5.09 -0.44 -16.29
C TYR A 95 -4.85 0.02 -17.74
N LEU A 96 -3.79 0.78 -18.02
CA LEU A 96 -3.46 1.25 -19.38
C LEU A 96 -2.67 0.22 -20.19
N ILE A 97 -1.87 -0.61 -19.51
CA ILE A 97 -0.95 -1.57 -20.13
C ILE A 97 -1.17 -2.92 -19.45
N THR A 98 -1.49 -3.92 -20.27
CA THR A 98 -1.63 -5.30 -19.80
C THR A 98 -0.34 -6.07 -20.04
N ARG A 99 -0.22 -7.22 -19.41
CA ARG A 99 0.91 -8.14 -19.61
C ARG A 99 1.02 -8.69 -21.04
N GLN A 100 -0.07 -8.67 -21.80
CA GLN A 100 -0.05 -9.05 -23.23
C GLN A 100 0.62 -7.97 -24.10
N ASP A 101 0.66 -6.72 -23.61
CA ASP A 101 1.20 -5.58 -24.35
C ASP A 101 2.70 -5.36 -24.10
N LEU A 102 3.20 -5.75 -22.91
CA LEU A 102 4.55 -5.44 -22.45
C LEU A 102 5.17 -6.65 -21.76
N THR A 103 6.40 -6.96 -22.16
CA THR A 103 7.30 -7.87 -21.44
C THR A 103 8.58 -7.12 -21.10
N VAL A 104 8.98 -7.18 -19.83
CA VAL A 104 10.19 -6.54 -19.31
C VAL A 104 11.20 -7.61 -18.91
N ASP A 105 12.41 -7.48 -19.40
CA ASP A 105 13.54 -8.30 -18.96
C ASP A 105 14.03 -7.84 -17.58
N TRP A 106 13.88 -8.70 -16.58
CA TRP A 106 14.24 -8.40 -15.20
C TRP A 106 15.75 -8.26 -15.00
N HIS A 107 16.57 -8.88 -15.87
CA HIS A 107 18.03 -8.82 -15.78
C HIS A 107 18.58 -7.39 -15.92
N ILE A 108 17.91 -6.54 -16.71
CA ILE A 108 18.26 -5.12 -16.83
C ILE A 108 18.23 -4.46 -15.45
N LEU A 109 17.12 -4.63 -14.73
CA LEU A 109 16.94 -4.03 -13.41
C LEU A 109 17.79 -4.71 -12.34
N TYR A 110 18.03 -6.01 -12.47
CA TYR A 110 18.90 -6.75 -11.57
C TYR A 110 20.36 -6.29 -11.65
N SER A 111 20.86 -5.98 -12.85
CA SER A 111 22.21 -5.43 -13.03
C SER A 111 22.37 -4.09 -12.30
N TRP A 112 21.34 -3.23 -12.34
CA TRP A 112 21.30 -1.99 -11.58
C TRP A 112 21.16 -2.22 -10.07
N ALA A 113 20.37 -3.22 -9.65
CA ALA A 113 20.26 -3.58 -8.24
C ALA A 113 21.62 -3.98 -7.65
N LYS A 114 22.40 -4.81 -8.35
CA LYS A 114 23.77 -5.14 -7.96
C LYS A 114 24.66 -3.90 -7.81
N LEU A 115 24.58 -2.96 -8.75
CA LEU A 115 25.40 -1.75 -8.76
C LEU A 115 25.00 -0.67 -7.74
N VAL A 116 23.75 -0.66 -7.30
CA VAL A 116 23.20 0.41 -6.44
C VAL A 116 22.99 -0.05 -5.00
N LEU A 117 22.39 -1.22 -4.81
CA LEU A 117 21.99 -1.69 -3.48
C LEU A 117 23.09 -2.48 -2.78
N PHE A 118 24.04 -3.05 -3.54
CA PHE A 118 25.05 -3.99 -3.04
C PHE A 118 26.48 -3.57 -3.40
N ASN A 119 26.67 -2.28 -3.68
CA ASN A 119 27.99 -1.76 -4.00
C ASN A 119 28.82 -1.60 -2.73
N HIS A 120 29.66 -2.59 -2.43
CA HIS A 120 30.61 -2.51 -1.32
C HIS A 120 31.61 -1.35 -1.49
N ASP A 121 31.80 -0.81 -2.70
CA ASP A 121 32.71 0.29 -2.98
C ASP A 121 32.20 1.65 -2.46
N GLU A 122 30.91 1.77 -2.11
CA GLU A 122 30.37 2.97 -1.45
C GLU A 122 30.98 3.14 -0.04
N SER A 123 31.22 2.04 0.67
CA SER A 123 31.90 2.06 1.97
C SER A 123 33.35 2.59 1.88
N TYR A 124 33.94 2.54 0.68
CA TYR A 124 35.27 3.07 0.36
C TYR A 124 35.22 4.44 -0.35
N SER A 125 34.04 5.06 -0.49
CA SER A 125 33.83 6.37 -1.16
C SER A 125 34.35 6.44 -2.61
N LEU A 126 34.45 5.31 -3.31
CA LEU A 126 34.97 5.26 -4.69
C LEU A 126 33.93 5.70 -5.74
N VAL A 127 32.65 5.65 -5.39
CA VAL A 127 31.52 6.02 -6.26
C VAL A 127 30.55 6.90 -5.47
N ALA A 128 30.22 8.07 -6.01
CA ALA A 128 29.21 8.95 -5.44
C ALA A 128 27.83 8.63 -6.03
N LEU A 129 26.99 7.91 -5.26
CA LEU A 129 25.62 7.62 -5.65
C LEU A 129 24.72 8.85 -5.46
N PRO A 130 23.79 9.12 -6.40
CA PRO A 130 22.77 10.15 -6.21
C PRO A 130 21.89 9.86 -4.99
N LYS A 131 21.44 10.91 -4.30
CA LYS A 131 20.49 10.74 -3.18
C LYS A 131 19.20 10.06 -3.65
N ASN A 132 18.69 9.11 -2.87
CA ASN A 132 17.44 8.36 -3.12
C ASN A 132 17.44 7.47 -4.38
N ILE A 133 18.60 7.15 -4.96
CA ILE A 133 18.65 6.26 -6.13
C ILE A 133 18.15 4.84 -5.82
N ASP A 134 18.44 4.36 -4.62
CA ASP A 134 17.95 3.12 -4.03
C ASP A 134 16.42 3.05 -4.07
N ASN A 135 15.74 4.03 -3.49
CA ASN A 135 14.28 4.10 -3.46
C ASN A 135 13.70 4.21 -4.88
N SER A 136 14.32 5.03 -5.73
CA SER A 136 13.90 5.21 -7.13
C SER A 136 13.95 3.87 -7.89
N LEU A 137 15.03 3.11 -7.70
CA LEU A 137 15.22 1.79 -8.29
C LEU A 137 14.19 0.78 -7.74
N LEU A 138 14.00 0.72 -6.43
CA LEU A 138 13.03 -0.19 -5.80
C LEU A 138 11.60 0.07 -6.30
N PHE A 139 11.18 1.34 -6.43
CA PHE A 139 9.89 1.70 -7.03
C PHE A 139 9.79 1.31 -8.50
N CYS A 140 10.87 1.49 -9.27
CA CYS A 140 10.92 1.07 -10.66
C CYS A 140 10.78 -0.44 -10.80
N ILE A 141 11.50 -1.23 -10.00
CA ILE A 141 11.39 -2.69 -10.03
C ILE A 141 9.97 -3.13 -9.69
N ARG A 142 9.38 -2.61 -8.61
CA ARG A 142 7.99 -2.92 -8.23
C ARG A 142 6.98 -2.56 -9.34
N SER A 143 7.22 -1.48 -10.08
CA SER A 143 6.37 -1.06 -11.21
C SER A 143 6.55 -1.93 -12.46
N CYS A 144 7.77 -2.44 -12.69
CA CYS A 144 8.08 -3.34 -13.82
C CYS A 144 7.71 -4.81 -13.54
N ARG A 145 7.70 -5.23 -12.27
CA ARG A 145 7.47 -6.61 -11.83
C ARG A 145 6.21 -7.28 -12.40
N PRO A 146 5.05 -6.61 -12.55
CA PRO A 146 3.88 -7.22 -13.19
C PRO A 146 4.10 -7.65 -14.65
N TYR A 147 5.11 -7.09 -15.31
CA TYR A 147 5.40 -7.27 -16.73
C TYR A 147 6.62 -8.18 -16.99
N PHE A 148 7.18 -8.82 -15.96
CA PHE A 148 8.23 -9.83 -16.16
C PHE A 148 7.70 -11.04 -16.95
N SER A 149 8.62 -11.71 -17.66
CA SER A 149 8.32 -12.89 -18.46
C SER A 149 7.72 -14.04 -17.63
N ASP A 150 7.10 -15.01 -18.29
CA ASP A 150 6.54 -16.21 -17.64
C ASP A 150 7.62 -17.04 -16.92
N THR A 151 8.84 -17.06 -17.48
CA THR A 151 9.98 -17.80 -16.96
C THR A 151 10.73 -17.07 -15.84
N ALA A 152 10.50 -15.76 -15.67
CA ALA A 152 11.25 -14.93 -14.75
C ALA A 152 11.21 -15.46 -13.31
N THR A 153 10.08 -15.97 -12.84
CA THR A 153 9.98 -16.53 -11.48
C THR A 153 10.98 -17.67 -11.27
N GLN A 154 11.06 -18.61 -12.21
CA GLN A 154 11.97 -19.74 -12.13
C GLN A 154 13.43 -19.28 -12.22
N GLU A 155 13.75 -18.40 -13.16
CA GLU A 155 15.09 -17.82 -13.33
C GLU A 155 15.57 -17.09 -12.06
N ILE A 156 14.69 -16.27 -11.46
CA ILE A 156 14.96 -15.55 -10.21
C ILE A 156 15.21 -16.53 -9.07
N LEU A 157 14.40 -17.58 -8.96
CA LEU A 157 14.62 -18.61 -7.94
C LEU A 157 15.94 -19.34 -8.16
N ASP A 158 16.28 -19.70 -9.39
CA ASP A 158 17.51 -20.43 -9.71
C ASP A 158 18.78 -19.60 -9.46
N GLU A 159 18.73 -18.28 -9.71
CA GLU A 159 19.83 -17.36 -9.41
C GLU A 159 20.07 -17.22 -7.89
N PHE A 160 18.99 -17.11 -7.11
CA PHE A 160 19.08 -16.72 -5.70
C PHE A 160 19.03 -17.88 -4.69
N ARG A 161 18.35 -18.99 -5.01
CA ARG A 161 18.25 -20.18 -4.13
C ARG A 161 19.62 -20.72 -3.66
N PRO A 162 20.67 -20.78 -4.50
CA PRO A 162 21.99 -21.25 -4.06
C PRO A 162 22.58 -20.44 -2.90
N CYS A 163 22.13 -19.19 -2.71
CA CYS A 163 22.59 -18.28 -1.66
C CYS A 163 21.77 -18.39 -0.36
N LEU A 164 20.81 -19.32 -0.25
CA LEU A 164 20.08 -19.63 0.98
C LEU A 164 20.94 -20.39 1.99
N CYS A 165 21.92 -19.71 2.58
CA CYS A 165 22.61 -20.21 3.77
C CYS A 165 22.10 -19.43 5.00
N PRO A 166 21.31 -20.03 5.90
CA PRO A 166 20.77 -19.35 7.09
C PRO A 166 21.83 -18.75 8.02
N PHE A 167 23.09 -19.19 7.89
CA PHE A 167 24.21 -18.76 8.70
C PHE A 167 25.08 -17.67 8.04
N ASP A 168 24.77 -17.30 6.79
CA ASP A 168 25.47 -16.27 6.03
C ASP A 168 24.66 -14.97 6.02
N THR A 169 25.34 -13.83 6.11
CA THR A 169 24.73 -12.50 5.97
C THR A 169 24.12 -12.30 4.59
N VAL A 170 24.64 -12.99 3.57
CA VAL A 170 24.12 -12.97 2.19
C VAL A 170 22.65 -13.42 2.12
N CYS A 171 22.20 -14.27 3.06
CA CYS A 171 20.81 -14.72 3.11
C CYS A 171 19.84 -13.55 3.33
N GLY A 172 20.22 -12.54 4.12
CA GLY A 172 19.39 -11.36 4.34
C GLY A 172 19.19 -10.52 3.07
N ASP A 173 20.26 -10.39 2.28
CA ASP A 173 20.24 -9.71 0.99
C ASP A 173 19.34 -10.45 -0.01
N VAL A 174 19.49 -11.78 -0.10
CA VAL A 174 18.67 -12.67 -0.93
C VAL A 174 17.18 -12.52 -0.65
N MET A 175 16.79 -12.52 0.63
CA MET A 175 15.38 -12.33 1.01
C MET A 175 14.84 -10.96 0.57
N SER A 176 15.68 -9.93 0.61
CA SER A 176 15.34 -8.59 0.14
C SER A 176 15.22 -8.54 -1.39
N TYR A 177 16.05 -9.27 -2.14
CA TYR A 177 15.88 -9.43 -3.58
C TYR A 177 14.55 -10.09 -3.92
N TRP A 178 14.16 -11.12 -3.19
CA TRP A 178 12.90 -11.82 -3.44
C TRP A 178 11.66 -10.97 -3.18
N ASP A 179 11.63 -10.20 -2.08
CA ASP A 179 10.55 -9.23 -1.84
C ASP A 179 10.34 -8.30 -3.04
N VAL A 180 11.44 -7.86 -3.65
CA VAL A 180 11.42 -6.86 -4.71
C VAL A 180 11.18 -7.47 -6.09
N PHE A 181 11.82 -8.60 -6.43
CA PHE A 181 11.83 -9.16 -7.78
C PHE A 181 10.81 -10.26 -8.03
N LEU A 182 10.45 -11.08 -7.03
CA LEU A 182 9.58 -12.24 -7.30
C LEU A 182 8.20 -11.81 -7.81
N PRO A 183 7.79 -12.27 -9.00
CA PRO A 183 6.46 -11.96 -9.53
C PRO A 183 5.33 -12.50 -8.65
N VAL A 184 4.42 -11.62 -8.23
CA VAL A 184 3.20 -11.97 -7.46
C VAL A 184 1.89 -11.73 -8.22
N HIS A 185 1.97 -11.19 -9.44
CA HIS A 185 0.81 -10.72 -10.22
C HIS A 185 0.45 -11.63 -11.40
N LEU A 186 0.99 -12.87 -11.45
CA LEU A 186 0.71 -13.78 -12.56
C LEU A 186 -0.78 -14.12 -12.60
N PRO A 187 -1.39 -14.22 -13.80
CA PRO A 187 -2.78 -14.61 -13.92
C PRO A 187 -2.99 -16.07 -13.48
N LYS A 188 -4.25 -16.43 -13.18
CA LYS A 188 -4.62 -17.74 -12.62
C LYS A 188 -4.09 -18.94 -13.42
N GLU A 189 -4.03 -18.81 -14.74
CA GLU A 189 -3.53 -19.85 -15.64
C GLU A 189 -2.04 -20.15 -15.40
N LEU A 190 -1.28 -19.15 -14.95
CA LEU A 190 0.17 -19.21 -14.77
C LEU A 190 0.60 -19.27 -13.30
N HIS A 191 -0.32 -19.44 -12.34
CA HIS A 191 0.05 -19.57 -10.92
C HIS A 191 1.04 -20.72 -10.67
N HIS A 192 1.01 -21.77 -11.49
CA HIS A 192 1.95 -22.91 -11.43
C HIS A 192 3.40 -22.53 -11.78
N GLN A 193 3.60 -21.45 -12.54
CA GLN A 193 4.91 -20.83 -12.85
C GLN A 193 5.22 -19.62 -11.97
N GLY A 194 4.29 -19.23 -11.09
CA GLY A 194 4.43 -18.11 -10.17
C GLY A 194 4.64 -18.60 -8.75
N PHE A 195 3.79 -18.15 -7.83
CA PHE A 195 3.94 -18.37 -6.41
C PHE A 195 3.93 -19.85 -5.97
N LYS A 196 3.32 -20.75 -6.75
CA LYS A 196 3.31 -22.18 -6.41
C LYS A 196 4.71 -22.82 -6.45
N LEU A 197 5.68 -22.18 -7.10
CA LEU A 197 7.06 -22.67 -7.16
C LEU A 197 7.85 -22.44 -5.87
N TRP A 198 7.45 -21.48 -5.04
CA TRP A 198 8.25 -21.02 -3.90
C TRP A 198 7.46 -20.83 -2.60
N LEU A 199 6.14 -20.61 -2.66
CA LEU A 199 5.33 -20.32 -1.47
C LEU A 199 5.41 -21.42 -0.40
N PRO A 200 5.29 -22.72 -0.71
CA PRO A 200 5.39 -23.77 0.31
C PRO A 200 6.76 -23.76 1.01
N GLU A 201 7.84 -23.70 0.23
CA GLU A 201 9.22 -23.63 0.73
C GLU A 201 9.42 -22.42 1.65
N PHE A 202 8.91 -21.25 1.26
CA PHE A 202 9.10 -20.02 2.02
C PHE A 202 8.27 -20.00 3.30
N LEU A 203 7.07 -20.59 3.28
CA LEU A 203 6.25 -20.75 4.48
C LEU A 203 6.90 -21.71 5.47
N ASP A 204 7.52 -22.80 5.00
CA ASP A 204 8.25 -23.75 5.85
C ASP A 204 9.50 -23.09 6.48
N ILE A 205 10.26 -22.30 5.69
CA ILE A 205 11.38 -21.50 6.20
C ILE A 205 10.89 -20.51 7.26
N TRP A 206 9.82 -19.78 6.95
CA TRP A 206 9.24 -18.80 7.86
C TRP A 206 8.75 -19.46 9.14
N ASP A 207 8.15 -20.65 9.08
CA ASP A 207 7.67 -21.36 10.26
C ASP A 207 8.81 -21.88 11.14
N THR A 208 9.84 -22.44 10.51
CA THR A 208 11.00 -23.01 11.20
C THR A 208 11.77 -21.96 11.99
N VAL A 209 11.89 -20.74 11.44
CA VAL A 209 12.67 -19.67 12.07
C VAL A 209 11.80 -18.90 13.07
N CYS A 210 12.16 -18.97 14.35
CA CYS A 210 11.40 -18.38 15.47
C CYS A 210 12.07 -17.14 16.10
N ASN A 211 13.24 -16.71 15.61
CA ASN A 211 14.11 -15.73 16.28
C ASN A 211 13.99 -14.29 15.75
N ASN A 212 12.91 -13.94 15.03
CA ASN A 212 12.71 -12.64 14.38
C ASN A 212 13.96 -12.14 13.62
N PRO A 213 14.41 -12.88 12.60
CA PRO A 213 15.59 -12.49 11.83
C PRO A 213 15.33 -11.21 11.03
N GLU A 214 16.38 -10.44 10.73
CA GLU A 214 16.25 -9.15 10.02
C GLU A 214 15.53 -9.27 8.67
N TRP A 215 15.67 -10.43 8.02
CA TRP A 215 15.06 -10.72 6.73
C TRP A 215 13.57 -11.08 6.80
N GLU A 216 13.03 -11.36 7.98
CA GLU A 216 11.64 -11.77 8.13
C GLU A 216 10.69 -10.72 7.55
N GLN A 217 11.00 -9.44 7.75
CA GLN A 217 10.18 -8.36 7.22
C GLN A 217 10.02 -8.43 5.69
N SER A 218 11.08 -8.80 4.97
CA SER A 218 11.04 -8.96 3.52
C SER A 218 10.10 -10.09 3.10
N LEU A 219 10.06 -11.21 3.85
CA LEU A 219 9.08 -12.27 3.61
C LEU A 219 7.65 -11.85 3.94
N ILE A 220 7.43 -11.13 5.05
CA ILE A 220 6.10 -10.64 5.41
C ILE A 220 5.57 -9.66 4.36
N ASN A 221 6.42 -8.77 3.83
CA ASN A 221 6.09 -7.93 2.68
C ASN A 221 5.63 -8.80 1.49
N LEU A 222 6.44 -9.78 1.11
CA LEU A 222 6.16 -10.66 -0.02
C LEU A 222 4.84 -11.43 0.16
N PHE A 223 4.60 -12.03 1.33
CA PHE A 223 3.36 -12.75 1.63
C PHE A 223 2.14 -11.85 1.61
N SER A 224 2.26 -10.64 2.18
CA SER A 224 1.18 -9.65 2.19
C SER A 224 0.78 -9.23 0.78
N PHE A 225 1.76 -8.85 -0.05
CA PHE A 225 1.51 -8.49 -1.45
C PHE A 225 1.00 -9.68 -2.27
N LEU A 226 1.52 -10.88 -2.02
CA LEU A 226 1.06 -12.09 -2.67
C LEU A 226 -0.42 -12.35 -2.35
N ALA A 227 -0.80 -12.28 -1.06
CA ALA A 227 -2.17 -12.47 -0.63
C ALA A 227 -3.10 -11.44 -1.29
N TRP A 228 -2.69 -10.17 -1.32
CA TRP A 228 -3.47 -9.10 -1.94
C TRP A 228 -3.68 -9.28 -3.45
N CYS A 229 -2.65 -9.73 -4.17
CA CYS A 229 -2.76 -9.93 -5.63
C CYS A 229 -3.51 -11.22 -5.99
N ASN A 230 -3.62 -12.18 -5.07
CA ASN A 230 -4.14 -13.52 -5.33
C ASN A 230 -5.30 -13.88 -4.39
N ILE A 231 -6.16 -12.92 -4.08
CA ILE A 231 -7.32 -13.11 -3.20
C ILE A 231 -8.17 -14.28 -3.70
N GLY A 232 -8.40 -15.26 -2.82
CA GLY A 232 -9.17 -16.47 -3.11
C GLY A 232 -8.41 -17.61 -3.77
N TYR A 233 -7.14 -17.42 -4.15
CA TYR A 233 -6.34 -18.47 -4.80
C TYR A 233 -5.32 -19.15 -3.88
N ILE A 234 -5.12 -18.63 -2.67
CA ILE A 234 -4.22 -19.18 -1.67
C ILE A 234 -5.03 -19.50 -0.41
N ASP A 235 -4.91 -20.74 0.06
CA ASP A 235 -5.50 -21.15 1.33
C ASP A 235 -4.57 -20.80 2.49
N TRP A 236 -4.96 -19.79 3.25
CA TRP A 236 -4.24 -19.33 4.44
C TRP A 236 -4.76 -19.96 5.74
N GLN A 237 -5.84 -20.78 5.72
CA GLN A 237 -6.54 -21.22 6.93
C GLN A 237 -5.61 -21.89 7.96
N SER A 238 -4.74 -22.79 7.51
CA SER A 238 -3.79 -23.50 8.38
C SER A 238 -2.74 -22.58 9.01
N TRP A 239 -2.49 -21.42 8.40
CA TRP A 239 -1.47 -20.47 8.81
C TRP A 239 -2.01 -19.37 9.72
N LEU A 240 -3.33 -19.14 9.76
CA LEU A 240 -3.95 -18.08 10.56
C LEU A 240 -3.48 -18.06 12.03
N PRO A 241 -3.44 -19.19 12.78
CA PRO A 241 -2.95 -19.15 14.17
C PRO A 241 -1.54 -18.59 14.29
N ARG A 242 -0.64 -19.01 13.38
CA ARG A 242 0.76 -18.59 13.36
C ARG A 242 0.89 -17.11 13.00
N ILE A 243 0.18 -16.69 11.96
CA ILE A 243 0.16 -15.31 11.46
C ILE A 243 -0.29 -14.36 12.57
N PHE A 244 -1.47 -14.59 13.16
CA PHE A 244 -2.01 -13.72 14.21
C PHE A 244 -1.16 -13.73 15.48
N THR A 245 -0.52 -14.86 15.82
CA THR A 245 0.43 -14.92 16.93
C THR A 245 1.67 -14.05 16.67
N ARG A 246 2.24 -14.09 15.46
CA ARG A 246 3.40 -13.24 15.12
C ARG A 246 3.01 -11.76 15.03
N ILE A 247 1.82 -11.44 14.53
CA ILE A 247 1.29 -10.08 14.52
C ILE A 247 1.14 -9.54 15.95
N LEU A 248 0.55 -10.33 16.86
CA LEU A 248 0.41 -9.91 18.26
C LEU A 248 1.79 -9.67 18.92
N LYS A 249 2.77 -10.55 18.66
CA LYS A 249 4.15 -10.35 19.13
C LYS A 249 4.77 -9.08 18.54
N ASN A 250 4.51 -8.78 17.28
CA ASN A 250 5.03 -7.60 16.59
C ASN A 250 4.57 -6.29 17.24
N LEU A 251 3.34 -6.24 17.74
CA LEU A 251 2.80 -5.07 18.44
C LEU A 251 3.56 -4.74 19.74
N SER A 252 4.43 -5.65 20.23
CA SER A 252 5.35 -5.41 21.34
C SER A 252 4.67 -4.84 22.60
N LEU A 253 3.46 -5.31 22.89
CA LEU A 253 2.65 -4.77 23.98
C LEU A 253 3.20 -5.23 25.35
N PRO A 254 3.17 -4.36 26.38
CA PRO A 254 3.62 -4.74 27.71
C PRO A 254 2.62 -5.71 28.33
N VAL A 255 3.06 -6.93 28.60
CA VAL A 255 2.24 -7.97 29.25
C VAL A 255 2.95 -8.44 30.52
N GLY A 256 2.41 -8.08 31.68
CA GLY A 256 2.99 -8.40 32.99
C GLY A 256 4.07 -7.42 33.45
N SER A 257 4.80 -7.79 34.51
CA SER A 257 5.81 -6.95 35.18
C SER A 257 7.22 -7.06 34.59
N THR A 258 7.39 -7.77 33.48
CA THR A 258 8.69 -7.97 32.82
C THR A 258 8.66 -7.28 31.46
N GLU A 259 9.50 -6.27 31.29
CA GLU A 259 9.72 -5.64 29.99
C GLU A 259 10.29 -6.71 29.04
N LEU A 260 9.53 -7.07 28.01
CA LEU A 260 10.04 -7.90 26.93
C LEU A 260 11.07 -7.07 26.16
N PRO A 261 12.20 -7.65 25.73
CA PRO A 261 13.14 -6.94 24.88
C PRO A 261 12.43 -6.51 23.60
N GLU A 262 12.51 -5.21 23.26
CA GLU A 262 11.92 -4.72 22.03
C GLU A 262 12.51 -5.46 20.82
N PRO A 263 11.68 -5.87 19.84
CA PRO A 263 12.18 -6.47 18.63
C PRO A 263 13.06 -5.46 17.87
N THR A 264 14.20 -5.94 17.35
CA THR A 264 15.17 -5.14 16.59
C THR A 264 14.56 -4.49 15.34
N ARG A 265 13.55 -5.12 14.74
CA ARG A 265 12.68 -4.54 13.70
C ARG A 265 11.25 -5.01 13.87
N ARG A 266 10.30 -4.09 13.73
CA ARG A 266 8.85 -4.36 13.69
C ARG A 266 8.37 -4.46 12.26
N TYR A 267 7.35 -5.28 12.06
CA TYR A 267 6.63 -5.32 10.80
C TYR A 267 5.92 -4.01 10.54
N SER A 268 5.97 -3.56 9.28
CA SER A 268 5.18 -2.40 8.86
C SER A 268 3.70 -2.68 9.06
N ILE A 269 3.02 -1.78 9.77
CA ILE A 269 1.58 -1.88 10.05
C ILE A 269 0.75 -1.98 8.78
N SER A 270 1.09 -1.22 7.74
CA SER A 270 0.36 -1.24 6.46
C SER A 270 0.46 -2.60 5.77
N VAL A 271 1.62 -3.25 5.86
CA VAL A 271 1.87 -4.58 5.32
C VAL A 271 1.05 -5.62 6.10
N VAL A 272 1.01 -5.53 7.42
CA VAL A 272 0.19 -6.41 8.26
C VAL A 272 -1.30 -6.23 7.96
N ALA A 273 -1.77 -4.99 7.87
CA ALA A 273 -3.16 -4.67 7.54
C ALA A 273 -3.55 -5.22 6.17
N THR A 274 -2.69 -5.03 5.16
CA THR A 274 -2.88 -5.59 3.81
C THR A 274 -2.99 -7.11 3.84
N TRP A 275 -2.15 -7.78 4.62
CA TRP A 275 -2.17 -9.24 4.70
C TRP A 275 -3.45 -9.75 5.36
N ILE A 276 -3.82 -9.19 6.51
CA ILE A 276 -5.07 -9.51 7.22
C ILE A 276 -6.27 -9.31 6.31
N VAL A 277 -6.38 -8.13 5.69
CA VAL A 277 -7.52 -7.78 4.84
C VAL A 277 -7.56 -8.68 3.61
N ALA A 278 -6.43 -9.03 2.99
CA ALA A 278 -6.40 -9.92 1.83
C ALA A 278 -6.88 -11.35 2.14
N MET A 279 -6.70 -11.83 3.38
CA MET A 279 -7.13 -13.16 3.83
C MET A 279 -8.62 -13.26 4.21
N MET A 280 -9.36 -12.15 4.18
CA MET A 280 -10.80 -12.11 4.51
C MET A 280 -11.71 -12.51 3.32
N GLY A 281 -12.98 -12.76 3.61
CA GLY A 281 -13.98 -13.23 2.64
C GLY A 281 -13.96 -14.74 2.46
N ASN A 282 -14.82 -15.26 1.57
CA ASN A 282 -14.92 -16.69 1.25
C ASN A 282 -15.07 -17.62 2.47
N ASN A 283 -15.89 -17.25 3.45
CA ASN A 283 -16.07 -18.01 4.71
C ASN A 283 -14.76 -18.26 5.48
N SER A 284 -13.73 -17.42 5.28
CA SER A 284 -12.46 -17.52 5.98
C SER A 284 -12.62 -17.30 7.48
N ALA A 285 -11.92 -18.10 8.31
CA ALA A 285 -11.87 -17.89 9.75
C ALA A 285 -11.11 -16.61 10.17
N CYS A 286 -10.47 -15.91 9.22
CA CYS A 286 -9.63 -14.74 9.46
C CYS A 286 -10.34 -13.64 10.28
N ILE A 287 -11.64 -13.40 10.05
CA ILE A 287 -12.38 -12.39 10.84
C ILE A 287 -12.53 -12.79 12.31
N GLY A 288 -12.62 -14.10 12.60
CA GLY A 288 -12.62 -14.62 13.96
C GLY A 288 -11.30 -14.35 14.67
N TYR A 289 -10.17 -14.65 14.01
CA TYR A 289 -8.84 -14.36 14.55
C TYR A 289 -8.60 -12.86 14.74
N LEU A 290 -9.08 -12.01 13.82
CA LEU A 290 -9.00 -10.56 14.01
C LEU A 290 -9.81 -10.11 15.22
N ARG A 291 -11.01 -10.67 15.43
CA ARG A 291 -11.84 -10.37 16.59
C ARG A 291 -11.14 -10.74 17.89
N ASP A 292 -10.51 -11.91 17.94
CA ASP A 292 -9.75 -12.37 19.10
C ASP A 292 -8.53 -11.48 19.36
N LEU A 293 -7.81 -11.10 18.30
CA LEU A 293 -6.68 -10.16 18.39
C LEU A 293 -7.15 -8.81 18.95
N VAL A 294 -8.17 -8.20 18.36
CA VAL A 294 -8.70 -6.89 18.76
C VAL A 294 -9.22 -6.93 20.20
N ALA A 295 -9.89 -8.01 20.60
CA ALA A 295 -10.33 -8.22 21.96
C ALA A 295 -9.15 -8.28 22.95
N ALA A 296 -8.07 -8.98 22.59
CA ALA A 296 -6.86 -9.09 23.41
C ALA A 296 -6.14 -7.75 23.59
N ILE A 297 -6.13 -6.90 22.56
CA ILE A 297 -5.45 -5.60 22.60
C ILE A 297 -6.37 -4.42 23.01
N ARG A 298 -7.67 -4.66 23.21
CA ARG A 298 -8.68 -3.62 23.47
C ARG A 298 -8.32 -2.69 24.62
N ILE A 299 -7.75 -3.24 25.70
CA ILE A 299 -7.41 -2.46 26.90
C ILE A 299 -6.36 -1.37 26.61
N PHE A 300 -5.47 -1.59 25.64
CA PHE A 300 -4.41 -0.66 25.29
C PHE A 300 -4.90 0.55 24.49
N TYR A 301 -6.15 0.54 24.02
CA TYR A 301 -6.77 1.71 23.37
C TYR A 301 -7.34 2.72 24.36
N HIS A 302 -7.57 2.33 25.62
CA HIS A 302 -8.20 3.19 26.62
C HIS A 302 -7.34 4.43 26.92
N PRO A 303 -7.92 5.65 27.00
CA PRO A 303 -7.15 6.88 27.24
C PRO A 303 -6.32 6.92 28.52
N SER A 304 -6.63 6.06 29.50
CA SER A 304 -5.86 5.91 30.74
C SER A 304 -4.64 4.99 30.61
N ASN A 305 -4.55 4.20 29.54
CA ASN A 305 -3.44 3.29 29.27
C ASN A 305 -2.52 3.90 28.22
N THR A 306 -1.90 5.03 28.58
CA THR A 306 -0.98 5.75 27.71
C THR A 306 0.39 5.08 27.69
N GLY A 307 0.96 4.92 26.49
CA GLY A 307 2.31 4.40 26.29
C GLY A 307 2.75 4.54 24.85
N GLU A 308 4.01 4.23 24.56
CA GLU A 308 4.59 4.37 23.22
C GLU A 308 3.88 3.52 22.16
N PHE A 309 3.23 2.42 22.57
CA PHE A 309 2.43 1.56 21.71
C PHE A 309 1.14 2.20 21.17
N GLN A 310 0.65 3.29 21.79
CA GLN A 310 -0.69 3.81 21.52
C GLN A 310 -0.82 4.37 20.10
N GLY A 311 0.17 5.11 19.62
CA GLY A 311 0.20 5.60 18.24
C GLY A 311 0.24 4.47 17.22
N GLU A 312 1.03 3.43 17.48
CA GLU A 312 1.14 2.25 16.62
C GLU A 312 -0.19 1.48 16.55
N LEU A 313 -0.87 1.29 17.69
CA LEU A 313 -2.16 0.61 17.76
C LEU A 313 -3.29 1.37 17.04
N ILE A 314 -3.35 2.70 17.18
CA ILE A 314 -4.37 3.50 16.50
C ILE A 314 -4.09 3.53 15.00
N ASN A 315 -2.81 3.63 14.60
CA ASN A 315 -2.42 3.49 13.20
C ASN A 315 -2.79 2.10 12.64
N PHE A 316 -2.67 1.04 13.43
CA PHE A 316 -3.11 -0.31 13.02
C PHE A 316 -4.62 -0.37 12.74
N LEU A 317 -5.47 0.26 13.55
CA LEU A 317 -6.90 0.36 13.24
C LEU A 317 -7.16 1.16 11.96
N SER A 318 -6.51 2.32 11.80
CA SER A 318 -6.69 3.18 10.63
C SER A 318 -6.27 2.45 9.36
N MET A 319 -5.10 1.81 9.35
CA MET A 319 -4.59 1.06 8.21
C MET A 319 -5.47 -0.15 7.87
N LEU A 320 -5.99 -0.87 8.87
CA LEU A 320 -6.98 -1.94 8.63
C LEU A 320 -8.23 -1.40 7.95
N ALA A 321 -8.80 -0.32 8.50
CA ALA A 321 -10.04 0.27 7.97
C ALA A 321 -9.84 0.84 6.55
N GLN A 322 -8.74 1.56 6.31
CA GLN A 322 -8.37 2.08 5.00
C GLN A 322 -8.20 0.96 3.98
N THR A 323 -7.39 -0.06 4.30
CA THR A 323 -7.09 -1.15 3.38
C THR A 323 -8.35 -1.97 3.05
N PHE A 324 -9.25 -2.13 4.03
CA PHE A 324 -10.53 -2.79 3.82
C PHE A 324 -11.46 -1.97 2.92
N VAL A 325 -11.53 -0.64 3.10
CA VAL A 325 -12.22 0.27 2.17
C VAL A 325 -11.64 0.17 0.76
N ASP A 326 -10.32 0.16 0.62
CA ASP A 326 -9.65 0.04 -0.68
C ASP A 326 -9.99 -1.29 -1.36
N ARG A 327 -10.00 -2.40 -0.61
CA ARG A 327 -10.43 -3.71 -1.12
C ARG A 327 -11.88 -3.66 -1.60
N VAL A 328 -12.78 -3.15 -0.77
CA VAL A 328 -14.21 -3.01 -1.10
C VAL A 328 -14.39 -2.13 -2.35
N TYR A 329 -13.64 -1.04 -2.46
CA TYR A 329 -13.65 -0.18 -3.63
C TYR A 329 -13.18 -0.92 -4.88
N LEU A 330 -12.06 -1.64 -4.83
CA LEU A 330 -11.55 -2.39 -5.98
C LEU A 330 -12.48 -3.53 -6.41
N GLU A 331 -13.09 -4.26 -5.47
CA GLU A 331 -14.04 -5.34 -5.78
C GLU A 331 -15.36 -4.84 -6.38
N ARG A 332 -15.75 -3.59 -6.09
CA ARG A 332 -17.01 -2.97 -6.55
C ARG A 332 -16.83 -1.97 -7.69
N SER A 333 -15.61 -1.50 -7.94
CA SER A 333 -15.30 -0.53 -8.98
C SER A 333 -15.33 -1.17 -10.36
N SER A 334 -15.71 -0.38 -11.35
CA SER A 334 -15.59 -0.74 -12.77
C SER A 334 -14.16 -0.59 -13.31
N HIS A 335 -13.24 0.02 -12.55
CA HIS A 335 -11.84 0.18 -12.94
C HIS A 335 -11.07 -1.10 -12.64
N ALA A 336 -11.17 -2.06 -13.57
CA ALA A 336 -10.47 -3.33 -13.45
C ALA A 336 -8.94 -3.12 -13.49
N VAL A 337 -8.28 -3.49 -12.40
CA VAL A 337 -6.84 -3.76 -12.41
C VAL A 337 -6.69 -5.20 -12.90
N TRP A 338 -5.99 -5.42 -14.02
CA TRP A 338 -6.03 -6.71 -14.72
C TRP A 338 -5.56 -7.92 -13.88
N TYR A 339 -4.69 -7.70 -12.88
CA TYR A 339 -4.26 -8.76 -11.94
C TYR A 339 -5.15 -8.86 -10.68
N PHE A 340 -5.94 -7.84 -10.36
CA PHE A 340 -6.84 -7.85 -9.21
C PHE A 340 -8.25 -8.17 -9.69
N ASN A 341 -8.55 -9.46 -9.80
CA ASN A 341 -9.88 -9.93 -10.21
C ASN A 341 -10.29 -11.16 -9.38
N PRO A 342 -10.66 -10.97 -8.11
CA PRO A 342 -11.22 -12.06 -7.31
C PRO A 342 -12.54 -12.52 -7.95
N SER A 343 -12.75 -13.84 -8.03
CA SER A 343 -14.03 -14.37 -8.47
C SER A 343 -15.15 -13.93 -7.52
N GLU A 344 -16.39 -13.89 -8.00
CA GLU A 344 -17.52 -13.39 -7.20
C GLU A 344 -17.66 -14.10 -5.85
N SER A 345 -17.36 -15.39 -5.77
CA SER A 345 -17.35 -16.17 -4.52
C SER A 345 -16.31 -15.73 -3.49
N HIS A 346 -15.24 -15.05 -3.91
CA HIS A 346 -14.14 -14.60 -3.06
C HIS A 346 -14.20 -13.11 -2.71
N ARG A 347 -15.20 -12.38 -3.23
CA ARG A 347 -15.44 -10.99 -2.88
C ARG A 347 -16.05 -10.89 -1.48
N LEU A 348 -15.84 -9.76 -0.83
CA LEU A 348 -16.43 -9.44 0.46
C LEU A 348 -17.94 -9.28 0.31
N THR A 349 -18.68 -10.07 1.09
CA THR A 349 -20.13 -9.95 1.20
C THR A 349 -20.52 -8.77 2.08
N GLU A 350 -21.78 -8.35 2.04
CA GLU A 350 -22.28 -7.34 2.98
C GLU A 350 -22.15 -7.82 4.45
N ASN A 351 -22.23 -9.13 4.72
CA ASN A 351 -22.04 -9.64 6.08
C ASN A 351 -20.57 -9.51 6.51
N ASP A 352 -19.61 -9.82 5.64
CA ASP A 352 -18.18 -9.67 5.94
C ASP A 352 -17.85 -8.22 6.32
N ILE A 353 -18.44 -7.25 5.60
CA ILE A 353 -18.24 -5.81 5.85
C ILE A 353 -18.85 -5.41 7.19
N THR A 354 -20.06 -5.87 7.49
CA THR A 354 -20.72 -5.62 8.78
C THR A 354 -19.92 -6.21 9.94
N ASP A 355 -19.44 -7.44 9.80
CA ASP A 355 -18.64 -8.12 10.83
C ASP A 355 -17.30 -7.41 11.05
N PHE A 356 -16.65 -6.95 9.98
CA PHE A 356 -15.43 -6.15 10.07
C PHE A 356 -15.66 -4.83 10.81
N VAL A 357 -16.71 -4.08 10.46
CA VAL A 357 -17.02 -2.82 11.16
C VAL A 357 -17.32 -3.06 12.63
N ASN A 358 -18.13 -4.08 12.94
CA ASN A 358 -18.43 -4.45 14.33
C ASN A 358 -17.18 -4.88 15.12
N CYS A 359 -16.22 -5.51 14.46
CA CYS A 359 -14.96 -5.91 15.08
C CYS A 359 -14.12 -4.70 15.56
N LEU A 360 -14.08 -3.61 14.78
CA LEU A 360 -13.18 -2.48 15.06
C LEU A 360 -13.86 -1.30 15.77
N LYS A 361 -15.19 -1.13 15.64
CA LYS A 361 -15.89 0.11 16.05
C LYS A 361 -15.68 0.48 17.52
N GLU A 362 -15.67 -0.49 18.45
CA GLU A 362 -15.47 -0.19 19.87
C GLU A 362 -14.11 0.44 20.13
N CYS A 363 -13.05 -0.15 19.57
CA CYS A 363 -11.69 0.38 19.72
C CYS A 363 -11.55 1.73 19.02
N ALA A 364 -12.20 1.92 17.86
CA ALA A 364 -12.22 3.21 17.17
C ALA A 364 -12.88 4.31 18.03
N PHE A 365 -14.03 4.04 18.65
CA PHE A 365 -14.71 5.00 19.52
C PHE A 365 -13.93 5.34 20.78
N ILE A 366 -13.31 4.34 21.42
CA ILE A 366 -12.41 4.57 22.56
C ILE A 366 -11.25 5.46 22.13
N SER A 367 -10.70 5.23 20.93
CA SER A 367 -9.53 5.93 20.42
C SER A 367 -9.75 7.43 20.17
N ILE A 368 -10.98 7.87 19.93
CA ILE A 368 -11.31 9.30 19.76
C ILE A 368 -10.93 10.10 21.00
N PHE A 369 -10.96 9.49 22.19
CA PHE A 369 -10.66 10.18 23.44
C PHE A 369 -9.17 10.17 23.81
N ASN A 370 -8.30 9.69 22.92
CA ASN A 370 -6.85 9.67 23.13
C ASN A 370 -6.25 11.06 22.86
N LYS A 371 -5.27 11.45 23.69
CA LYS A 371 -4.73 12.82 23.71
C LYS A 371 -3.91 13.17 22.46
N ASP A 372 -3.09 12.24 21.99
CA ASP A 372 -2.01 12.55 21.03
C ASP A 372 -2.26 12.03 19.60
N HIS A 373 -3.40 11.35 19.35
CA HIS A 373 -3.66 10.65 18.08
C HIS A 373 -5.12 10.76 17.61
N LEU A 374 -5.81 11.85 17.95
CA LEU A 374 -7.20 12.08 17.56
C LEU A 374 -7.41 11.99 16.04
N GLU A 375 -6.49 12.55 15.24
CA GLU A 375 -6.61 12.56 13.78
C GLU A 375 -6.72 11.14 13.18
N LEU A 376 -5.87 10.21 13.62
CA LEU A 376 -5.92 8.81 13.17
C LEU A 376 -7.18 8.08 13.65
N ALA A 377 -7.68 8.40 14.84
CA ALA A 377 -8.92 7.82 15.36
C ALA A 377 -10.14 8.32 14.56
N VAL A 378 -10.17 9.62 14.20
CA VAL A 378 -11.18 10.20 13.34
C VAL A 378 -11.11 9.59 11.94
N GLU A 379 -9.91 9.40 11.39
CA GLU A 379 -9.69 8.75 10.11
C GLU A 379 -10.23 7.30 10.11
N THR A 380 -9.97 6.56 11.18
CA THR A 380 -10.53 5.21 11.38
C THR A 380 -12.07 5.24 11.35
N CYS A 381 -12.69 6.14 12.11
CA CYS A 381 -14.15 6.30 12.11
C CYS A 381 -14.68 6.72 10.73
N TYR A 382 -13.94 7.55 10.01
CA TYR A 382 -14.24 7.95 8.64
C TYR A 382 -14.30 6.74 7.72
N TYR A 383 -13.26 5.89 7.70
CA TYR A 383 -13.27 4.67 6.88
C TYR A 383 -14.38 3.70 7.28
N LEU A 384 -14.58 3.45 8.58
CA LEU A 384 -15.66 2.56 9.04
C LEU A 384 -17.05 3.10 8.66
N SER A 385 -17.25 4.42 8.72
CA SER A 385 -18.52 5.05 8.31
C SER A 385 -18.75 5.06 6.79
N GLN A 386 -17.69 4.95 5.97
CA GLN A 386 -17.86 4.73 4.53
C GLN A 386 -18.44 3.34 4.22
N LEU A 387 -18.15 2.36 5.09
CA LEU A 387 -18.62 0.98 4.96
C LEU A 387 -20.04 0.81 5.52
N ARG A 388 -20.27 1.30 6.74
CA ARG A 388 -21.52 1.14 7.52
C ARG A 388 -21.83 2.41 8.32
N PRO A 389 -22.32 3.48 7.69
CA PRO A 389 -22.61 4.73 8.38
C PRO A 389 -23.63 4.57 9.52
N GLU A 390 -24.61 3.69 9.37
CA GLU A 390 -25.64 3.36 10.36
C GLU A 390 -25.10 2.75 11.65
N LEU A 391 -23.90 2.16 11.63
CA LEU A 391 -23.24 1.59 12.81
C LEU A 391 -22.30 2.58 13.51
N ILE A 392 -21.89 3.65 12.81
CA ILE A 392 -20.84 4.57 13.27
C ILE A 392 -21.42 5.94 13.64
N VAL A 393 -22.28 6.51 12.80
CA VAL A 393 -22.78 7.87 12.97
C VAL A 393 -23.73 7.99 14.18
N PRO A 394 -24.78 7.15 14.34
CA PRO A 394 -25.73 7.32 15.45
C PRO A 394 -25.08 7.27 16.85
N PRO A 395 -24.17 6.31 17.17
CA PRO A 395 -23.50 6.31 18.47
C PRO A 395 -22.68 7.58 18.75
N LEU A 396 -22.03 8.15 17.73
CA LEU A 396 -21.27 9.40 17.89
C LEU A 396 -22.19 10.61 18.11
N VAL A 397 -23.36 10.62 17.47
CA VAL A 397 -24.38 11.66 17.69
C VAL A 397 -24.97 11.56 19.09
N GLU A 398 -25.27 10.35 19.57
CA GLU A 398 -25.72 10.12 20.96
C GLU A 398 -24.66 10.58 21.96
N LEU A 399 -23.39 10.24 21.72
CA LEU A 399 -22.26 10.69 22.53
C LEU A 399 -22.14 12.23 22.54
N PHE A 400 -22.32 12.88 21.39
CA PHE A 400 -22.32 14.35 21.29
C PHE A 400 -23.39 14.97 22.19
N PHE A 401 -24.65 14.54 22.08
CA PHE A 401 -25.75 15.08 22.88
C PHE A 401 -25.62 14.75 24.37
N SER A 402 -24.98 13.63 24.73
CA SER A 402 -24.68 13.34 26.13
C SER A 402 -23.54 14.18 26.70
N SER A 403 -22.65 14.70 25.84
CA SER A 403 -21.44 15.42 26.26
C SER A 403 -21.59 16.94 26.21
N ILE A 404 -22.53 17.48 25.44
CA ILE A 404 -22.71 18.92 25.27
C ILE A 404 -23.08 19.64 26.57
N ASP A 405 -23.91 18.99 27.40
CA ASP A 405 -24.32 19.53 28.71
C ASP A 405 -23.28 19.25 29.81
N ASN A 406 -22.23 18.47 29.50
CA ASN A 406 -21.21 18.09 30.47
C ASN A 406 -20.10 19.16 30.54
N LEU A 407 -20.19 20.03 31.54
CA LEU A 407 -19.23 21.11 31.78
C LEU A 407 -17.89 20.65 32.38
N THR A 408 -17.74 19.37 32.75
CA THR A 408 -16.57 18.88 33.50
C THR A 408 -15.46 18.29 32.61
N GLU A 409 -15.78 17.86 31.39
CA GLU A 409 -14.83 17.18 30.48
C GLU A 409 -14.82 17.79 29.07
N PRO A 410 -14.43 19.08 28.90
CA PRO A 410 -14.55 19.80 27.63
C PRO A 410 -13.72 19.17 26.49
N HIS A 411 -12.60 18.51 26.81
CA HIS A 411 -11.76 17.83 25.83
C HIS A 411 -12.48 16.66 25.13
N ARG A 412 -13.38 15.96 25.82
CA ARG A 412 -14.17 14.86 25.24
C ARG A 412 -15.19 15.39 24.25
N PHE A 413 -15.87 16.49 24.60
CA PHE A 413 -16.80 17.17 23.71
C PHE A 413 -16.10 17.62 22.42
N LEU A 414 -14.94 18.28 22.54
CA LEU A 414 -14.15 18.71 21.38
C LEU A 414 -13.74 17.53 20.48
N SER A 415 -13.31 16.42 21.08
CA SER A 415 -12.92 15.22 20.33
C SER A 415 -14.08 14.64 19.52
N ILE A 416 -15.29 14.61 20.09
CA ILE A 416 -16.51 14.15 19.41
C ILE A 416 -16.88 15.11 18.27
N VAL A 417 -16.84 16.42 18.50
CA VAL A 417 -17.11 17.44 17.47
C VAL A 417 -16.16 17.30 16.29
N THR A 418 -14.86 17.16 16.55
CA THR A 418 -13.86 16.93 15.51
C THR A 418 -14.16 15.66 14.73
N CYS A 419 -14.52 14.57 15.43
CA CYS A 419 -14.90 13.33 14.78
C CYS A 419 -16.14 13.50 13.87
N LEU A 420 -17.23 14.06 14.38
CA LEU A 420 -18.46 14.29 13.59
C LEU A 420 -18.21 15.23 12.40
N THR A 421 -17.33 16.20 12.55
CA THR A 421 -16.91 17.09 11.45
C THR A 421 -16.21 16.29 10.33
N GLY A 422 -15.33 15.36 10.69
CA GLY A 422 -14.71 14.43 9.75
C GLY A 422 -15.69 13.49 9.04
N LEU A 423 -16.87 13.26 9.63
CA LEU A 423 -17.94 12.39 9.09
C LEU A 423 -19.04 13.16 8.35
N ASN A 424 -18.87 14.45 8.08
CA ASN A 424 -19.92 15.31 7.52
C ASN A 424 -20.57 14.74 6.25
N ARG A 425 -19.79 14.15 5.35
CA ARG A 425 -20.28 13.58 4.09
C ARG A 425 -21.18 12.38 4.33
N GLN A 426 -20.85 11.54 5.30
CA GLN A 426 -21.60 10.34 5.68
C GLN A 426 -22.88 10.70 6.41
N ILE A 427 -22.88 11.79 7.19
CA ILE A 427 -24.08 12.33 7.83
C ILE A 427 -25.07 12.86 6.76
N VAL A 428 -24.57 13.61 5.77
CA VAL A 428 -25.44 14.28 4.77
C VAL A 428 -25.85 13.35 3.63
N ARG A 429 -25.05 12.35 3.28
CA ARG A 429 -25.36 11.42 2.18
C ARG A 429 -26.42 10.41 2.60
N GLN A 430 -27.56 10.42 1.92
CA GLN A 430 -28.54 9.33 2.06
C GLN A 430 -28.01 8.06 1.39
N THR A 431 -28.11 6.95 2.10
CA THR A 431 -27.90 5.59 1.57
C THR A 431 -29.15 4.76 1.84
N ALA A 432 -29.29 3.61 1.17
CA ALA A 432 -30.43 2.72 1.40
C ALA A 432 -30.55 2.29 2.87
N ASP A 433 -29.40 2.04 3.51
CA ASP A 433 -29.32 1.53 4.87
C ASP A 433 -29.23 2.65 5.93
N PHE A 434 -29.00 3.90 5.52
CA PHE A 434 -28.89 5.06 6.42
C PHE A 434 -29.57 6.31 5.84
N VAL A 435 -30.89 6.36 5.95
CA VAL A 435 -31.73 7.49 5.48
C VAL A 435 -31.78 8.63 6.52
N GLN A 436 -31.71 8.28 7.80
CA GLN A 436 -31.89 9.22 8.92
C GLN A 436 -30.73 10.19 9.15
N GLY A 437 -29.56 9.98 8.51
CA GLY A 437 -28.37 10.81 8.73
C GLY A 437 -28.62 12.31 8.60
N GLN A 438 -29.38 12.73 7.58
CA GLN A 438 -29.69 14.14 7.35
C GLN A 438 -30.50 14.79 8.46
N THR A 439 -31.29 14.00 9.21
CA THR A 439 -32.10 14.51 10.31
C THR A 439 -31.26 14.99 11.48
N TYR A 440 -30.00 14.54 11.59
CA TYR A 440 -29.07 14.98 12.63
C TYR A 440 -28.42 16.33 12.34
N VAL A 441 -28.40 16.78 11.08
CA VAL A 441 -27.64 17.97 10.66
C VAL A 441 -28.12 19.23 11.38
N LEU A 442 -29.43 19.53 11.32
CA LEU A 442 -29.98 20.75 11.95
C LEU A 442 -29.83 20.72 13.48
N PRO A 443 -30.22 19.63 14.20
CA PRO A 443 -29.98 19.52 15.64
C PRO A 443 -28.52 19.74 16.04
N LEU A 444 -27.57 19.08 15.37
CA LEU A 444 -26.14 19.24 15.67
C LEU A 444 -25.68 20.69 15.49
N LEU A 445 -26.03 21.34 14.37
CA LEU A 445 -25.63 22.71 14.10
C LEU A 445 -26.21 23.70 15.11
N MET A 446 -27.50 23.55 15.45
CA MET A 446 -28.16 24.42 16.43
C MET A 446 -27.55 24.27 17.82
N SER A 447 -27.18 23.05 18.20
CA SER A 447 -26.56 22.75 19.49
C SER A 447 -25.18 23.36 19.65
N VAL A 448 -24.39 23.54 18.58
CA VAL A 448 -23.03 24.10 18.69
C VAL A 448 -23.02 25.64 18.73
N LEU A 449 -24.13 26.32 18.43
CA LEU A 449 -24.22 27.78 18.42
C LEU A 449 -23.71 28.48 19.70
N PRO A 450 -24.01 28.00 20.92
CA PRO A 450 -23.48 28.61 22.15
C PRO A 450 -21.95 28.56 22.27
N GLY A 451 -21.29 27.66 21.54
CA GLY A 451 -19.82 27.58 21.49
C GLY A 451 -19.17 28.65 20.62
N ILE A 452 -19.94 29.43 19.87
CA ILE A 452 -19.48 30.63 19.14
C ILE A 452 -19.55 31.81 20.12
N ASP A 453 -18.66 31.81 21.10
CA ASP A 453 -18.51 32.89 22.07
C ASP A 453 -17.42 33.88 21.62
N SER A 454 -17.56 35.15 22.01
CA SER A 454 -16.75 36.29 21.52
C SER A 454 -15.34 36.36 22.08
#